data_AF-A0A928CGM7-F1
#
_entry.id   AF-A0A928CGM7-F1
#
_cell.length_a   1.000
_cell.length_b   1.000
_cell.length_c   1.000
_cell.angle_alpha   90.00
_cell.angle_beta   90.00
_cell.angle_gamma   90.00
#
_symmetry.space_group_name_H-M   'P 1'
#
loop_
_entity.id
_entity.type
_entity.pdbx_description
1 polymer ?
#
loop_
_entity_poly.entity_id
_entity_poly.type
_entity_poly.pdbx_seq_one_letter_code
_entity_poly.pdbx_strand_id
1 'polypeptide(L)'
;MEDLNFSLLELEKNPRFLLEKDIKQVTISDKDYFSDKSRFLKLIKIIENEVPQVHFTFYLLPSVLDKDVIESLSTIACTLQFDFLSEYLTENRKFFSKKIRMLNDYGLVFGFNIDSSDFPTIKGFKNVLDEAISYYPNHIYIENQNLKPSDKLSTQDIKKIKELSFALEVFYSFGRAVPWFLASIQPLRLRPSQFFSDFAEWQRCNNCSKESNFLPEKVSHQEIEKMQLLFLKLKCEEKHLHSIFLPLKDLVCIHGAFSRSIFEQEDTILELSYHPEDILSPMAMDLVKFTEEVCLENHKIKIFLTDFGPNYEIL
;
A
#
# COMPACT_ATOMS: atom_id res chain seq x y z
N MET A 1 -8.47 9.92 -18.64
CA MET A 1 -8.03 8.70 -19.33
C MET A 1 -9.25 8.12 -19.99
N GLU A 2 -9.19 7.82 -21.28
CA GLU A 2 -10.24 7.04 -21.93
C GLU A 2 -10.01 5.56 -21.57
N ASP A 3 -11.02 4.93 -20.97
CA ASP A 3 -10.97 3.50 -20.66
C ASP A 3 -11.19 2.70 -21.95
N LEU A 4 -10.10 2.17 -22.50
CA LEU A 4 -10.13 1.32 -23.68
C LEU A 4 -10.43 -0.13 -23.26
N ASN A 5 -11.61 -0.61 -23.64
CA ASN A 5 -12.00 -2.00 -23.42
C ASN A 5 -11.58 -2.87 -24.60
N PHE A 6 -10.95 -4.01 -24.33
CA PHE A 6 -10.57 -5.02 -25.31
C PHE A 6 -10.75 -6.42 -24.72
N SER A 7 -10.79 -7.44 -25.58
CA SER A 7 -10.93 -8.83 -25.13
C SER A 7 -9.58 -9.45 -24.78
N LEU A 8 -9.54 -10.39 -23.83
CA LEU A 8 -8.30 -11.13 -23.55
C LEU A 8 -7.80 -11.93 -24.76
N LEU A 9 -8.70 -12.36 -25.65
CA LEU A 9 -8.32 -13.00 -26.91
C LEU A 9 -7.57 -12.06 -27.86
N GLU A 10 -7.89 -10.76 -27.83
CA GLU A 10 -7.18 -9.75 -28.61
C GLU A 10 -5.77 -9.53 -28.04
N LEU A 11 -5.66 -9.45 -26.72
CA LEU A 11 -4.38 -9.37 -26.01
C LEU A 11 -3.49 -10.60 -26.27
N GLU A 12 -4.05 -11.80 -26.23
CA GLU A 12 -3.32 -13.05 -26.50
C GLU A 12 -2.82 -13.13 -27.96
N LYS A 13 -3.56 -12.55 -28.92
CA LYS A 13 -3.22 -12.62 -30.35
C LYS A 13 -2.23 -11.56 -30.80
N ASN A 14 -2.36 -10.33 -30.28
CA ASN A 14 -1.51 -9.22 -30.70
C ASN A 14 -1.25 -8.23 -29.54
N PRO A 15 -0.48 -8.58 -28.51
CA PRO A 15 -0.27 -7.69 -27.36
C PRO A 15 0.39 -6.36 -27.72
N ARG A 16 1.10 -6.28 -28.86
CA ARG A 16 1.81 -5.07 -29.32
C ARG A 16 0.88 -3.90 -29.66
N PHE A 17 -0.43 -4.13 -29.86
CA PHE A 17 -1.38 -3.03 -30.03
C PHE A 17 -1.35 -2.06 -28.83
N LEU A 18 -0.99 -2.56 -27.64
CA LEU A 18 -0.85 -1.74 -26.45
C LEU A 18 0.23 -0.66 -26.64
N LEU A 19 1.37 -1.05 -27.23
CA LEU A 19 2.48 -0.15 -27.48
C LEU A 19 2.15 0.84 -28.61
N GLU A 20 1.49 0.36 -29.66
CA GLU A 20 1.04 1.20 -30.79
C GLU A 20 0.08 2.31 -30.34
N LYS A 21 -0.69 2.07 -29.27
CA LYS A 21 -1.63 3.02 -28.67
C LYS A 21 -1.06 3.80 -27.47
N ASP A 22 0.23 3.67 -27.17
CA ASP A 22 0.89 4.25 -25.98
C ASP A 22 0.16 3.91 -24.65
N ILE A 23 -0.40 2.69 -24.57
CA ILE A 23 -1.05 2.18 -23.37
C ILE A 23 0.03 1.71 -22.39
N LYS A 24 0.13 2.37 -21.24
CA LYS A 24 1.13 2.10 -20.20
C LYS A 24 0.60 1.22 -19.06
N GLN A 25 -0.71 1.16 -18.90
CA GLN A 25 -1.37 0.41 -17.84
C GLN A 25 -2.59 -0.33 -18.37
N VAL A 26 -2.75 -1.58 -17.93
CA VAL A 26 -3.88 -2.44 -18.30
C VAL A 26 -4.46 -3.07 -17.03
N THR A 27 -5.79 -3.06 -16.91
CA THR A 27 -6.50 -3.77 -15.84
C THR A 27 -7.24 -4.98 -16.40
N ILE A 28 -7.11 -6.13 -15.74
CA ILE A 28 -7.76 -7.39 -16.14
C ILE A 28 -8.52 -7.98 -14.96
N SER A 29 -9.81 -8.29 -15.18
CA SER A 29 -10.74 -8.75 -14.12
C SER A 29 -11.56 -9.99 -14.47
N ASP A 30 -11.13 -10.76 -15.48
CA ASP A 30 -11.81 -11.99 -15.91
C ASP A 30 -11.50 -13.18 -14.97
N LYS A 31 -12.33 -13.34 -13.93
CA LYS A 31 -12.16 -14.40 -12.91
C LYS A 31 -12.22 -15.81 -13.50
N ASP A 32 -13.00 -16.03 -14.57
CA ASP A 32 -13.12 -17.34 -15.22
C ASP A 32 -11.86 -17.66 -16.01
N TYR A 33 -11.29 -16.68 -16.70
CA TYR A 33 -10.02 -16.83 -17.41
C TYR A 33 -8.88 -17.29 -16.47
N PHE A 34 -8.78 -16.68 -15.28
CA PHE A 34 -7.72 -17.00 -14.32
C PHE A 34 -7.85 -18.37 -13.66
N SER A 35 -9.02 -19.01 -13.76
CA SER A 35 -9.23 -20.36 -13.24
C SER A 35 -8.46 -21.43 -14.03
N ASP A 36 -8.16 -21.18 -15.31
CA ASP A 36 -7.27 -22.01 -16.12
C ASP A 36 -5.81 -21.57 -15.93
N LYS A 37 -5.12 -22.25 -15.01
CA LYS A 37 -3.70 -22.00 -14.71
C LYS A 37 -2.81 -22.03 -15.95
N SER A 38 -3.02 -22.98 -16.87
CA SER A 38 -2.16 -23.12 -18.05
C SER A 38 -2.32 -21.93 -18.98
N ARG A 39 -3.55 -21.46 -19.14
CA ARG A 39 -3.85 -20.28 -19.92
C ARG A 39 -3.29 -19.01 -19.26
N PHE A 40 -3.43 -18.87 -17.95
CA PHE A 40 -2.91 -17.71 -17.23
C PHE A 40 -1.38 -17.61 -17.29
N LEU A 41 -0.66 -18.72 -17.07
CA LEU A 41 0.80 -18.75 -17.23
C LEU A 41 1.24 -18.40 -18.66
N LYS A 42 0.49 -18.86 -19.67
CA LYS A 42 0.75 -18.50 -21.07
C LYS A 42 0.59 -17.00 -21.30
N LEU A 43 -0.44 -16.37 -20.72
CA LEU A 43 -0.63 -14.92 -20.80
C LEU A 43 0.53 -14.16 -20.19
N ILE A 44 0.96 -14.55 -18.98
CA ILE A 44 2.10 -13.90 -18.31
C ILE A 44 3.35 -13.99 -19.18
N LYS A 45 3.58 -15.15 -19.81
CA LYS A 45 4.73 -15.32 -20.72
C LYS A 45 4.64 -14.44 -21.98
N ILE A 46 3.44 -14.24 -22.51
CA ILE A 46 3.21 -13.31 -23.63
C ILE A 46 3.52 -11.87 -23.19
N ILE A 47 3.06 -11.46 -22.00
CA ILE A 47 3.32 -10.13 -21.44
C ILE A 47 4.82 -9.89 -21.26
N GLU A 48 5.51 -10.83 -20.60
CA GLU A 48 6.96 -10.77 -20.35
C GLU A 48 7.77 -10.59 -21.65
N ASN A 49 7.40 -11.30 -22.71
CA ASN A 49 8.17 -11.31 -23.95
C ASN A 49 7.83 -10.13 -24.89
N GLU A 50 6.57 -9.71 -24.95
CA GLU A 50 6.09 -8.81 -26.01
C GLU A 50 5.84 -7.38 -25.52
N VAL A 51 5.47 -7.19 -24.25
CA VAL A 51 5.11 -5.89 -23.67
C VAL A 51 5.60 -5.72 -22.22
N PRO A 52 6.88 -6.03 -21.89
CA PRO A 52 7.39 -5.96 -20.52
C PRO A 52 7.34 -4.57 -19.88
N GLN A 53 7.26 -3.52 -20.69
CA GLN A 53 7.16 -2.12 -20.24
C GLN A 53 5.74 -1.69 -19.83
N VAL A 54 4.71 -2.50 -20.10
CA VAL A 54 3.32 -2.20 -19.73
C VAL A 54 3.05 -2.75 -18.34
N HIS A 55 2.47 -1.94 -17.46
CA HIS A 55 2.07 -2.37 -16.13
C HIS A 55 0.69 -3.05 -16.16
N PHE A 56 0.56 -4.21 -15.54
CA PHE A 56 -0.70 -4.95 -15.48
C PHE A 56 -1.27 -5.02 -14.06
N THR A 57 -2.54 -4.63 -13.90
CA THR A 57 -3.31 -4.85 -12.68
C THR A 57 -4.23 -6.06 -12.87
N PHE A 58 -4.03 -7.12 -12.07
CA PHE A 58 -4.85 -8.33 -12.12
C PHE A 58 -5.79 -8.42 -10.93
N TYR A 59 -7.10 -8.48 -11.17
CA TYR A 59 -8.09 -8.77 -10.13
C TYR A 59 -8.24 -10.29 -10.01
N LEU A 60 -7.57 -10.87 -9.02
CA LEU A 60 -7.44 -12.32 -8.86
C LEU A 60 -8.24 -12.85 -7.67
N LEU A 61 -8.54 -14.14 -7.71
CA LEU A 61 -8.96 -14.89 -6.53
C LEU A 61 -7.72 -15.50 -5.85
N PRO A 62 -7.64 -15.53 -4.50
CA PRO A 62 -6.50 -16.14 -3.81
C PRO A 62 -6.28 -17.62 -4.13
N SER A 63 -7.30 -18.33 -4.63
CA SER A 63 -7.21 -19.73 -5.10
C SER A 63 -6.31 -19.92 -6.32
N VAL A 64 -6.18 -18.89 -7.16
CA VAL A 64 -5.33 -18.92 -8.38
C VAL A 64 -3.84 -18.92 -8.02
N LEU A 65 -3.49 -18.35 -6.88
CA LEU A 65 -2.10 -18.19 -6.47
C LEU A 65 -1.48 -19.52 -6.07
N ASP A 66 -0.50 -20.00 -6.82
CA ASP A 66 0.42 -21.04 -6.37
C ASP A 66 1.86 -20.64 -6.68
N LYS A 67 2.81 -21.53 -6.40
CA LYS A 67 4.23 -21.22 -6.55
C LYS A 67 4.58 -20.84 -7.99
N ASP A 68 4.08 -21.60 -8.97
CA ASP A 68 4.42 -21.36 -10.38
C ASP A 68 3.81 -20.04 -10.88
N VAL A 69 2.57 -19.74 -10.46
CA VAL A 69 1.90 -18.49 -10.81
C VAL A 69 2.64 -17.29 -10.20
N ILE A 70 3.04 -17.38 -8.93
CA ILE A 70 3.77 -16.31 -8.24
C ILE A 70 5.15 -16.08 -8.84
N GLU A 71 5.91 -17.15 -9.10
CA GLU A 71 7.20 -17.08 -9.79
C GLU A 71 7.06 -16.43 -11.17
N SER A 72 5.99 -16.76 -11.91
CA SER A 72 5.74 -16.15 -13.21
C SER A 72 5.36 -14.66 -13.08
N LEU A 73 4.51 -14.30 -12.12
CA LEU A 73 4.10 -12.91 -11.90
C LEU A 73 5.27 -12.01 -11.48
N SER A 74 6.26 -12.53 -10.76
CA SER A 74 7.42 -11.74 -10.34
C SER A 74 8.38 -11.40 -11.50
N THR A 75 8.14 -11.93 -12.71
CA THR A 75 8.92 -11.60 -13.91
C THR A 75 8.36 -10.41 -14.70
N ILE A 76 7.16 -9.93 -14.35
CA ILE A 76 6.49 -8.84 -15.08
C ILE A 76 6.16 -7.67 -14.15
N ALA A 77 6.03 -6.47 -14.73
CA ALA A 77 5.55 -5.30 -14.02
C ALA A 77 4.05 -5.44 -13.73
N CYS A 78 3.69 -5.92 -12.54
CA CYS A 78 2.28 -6.12 -12.19
C CYS A 78 1.92 -5.70 -10.76
N THR A 79 0.62 -5.43 -10.59
CA THR A 79 -0.04 -5.23 -9.30
C THR A 79 -1.17 -6.25 -9.19
N LEU A 80 -1.30 -6.91 -8.05
CA LEU A 80 -2.38 -7.84 -7.78
C LEU A 80 -3.46 -7.19 -6.92
N GLN A 81 -4.71 -7.34 -7.32
CA GLN A 81 -5.85 -6.82 -6.58
C GLN A 81 -6.74 -7.96 -6.10
N PHE A 82 -7.11 -7.94 -4.81
CA PHE A 82 -8.00 -8.92 -4.21
C PHE A 82 -9.18 -8.26 -3.51
N ASP A 83 -10.37 -8.83 -3.65
CA ASP A 83 -11.50 -8.49 -2.80
C ASP A 83 -11.24 -9.09 -1.41
N PHE A 84 -11.19 -8.28 -0.37
CA PHE A 84 -10.92 -8.74 1.00
C PHE A 84 -12.24 -8.99 1.73
N LEU A 85 -12.65 -10.27 1.70
CA LEU A 85 -13.97 -10.71 2.14
C LEU A 85 -13.99 -11.09 3.62
N SER A 86 -15.18 -11.04 4.21
CA SER A 86 -15.41 -11.43 5.61
C SER A 86 -15.00 -12.87 5.94
N GLU A 87 -15.06 -13.79 4.97
CA GLU A 87 -14.60 -15.18 5.13
C GLU A 87 -13.10 -15.32 5.41
N TYR A 88 -12.29 -14.33 5.00
CA TYR A 88 -10.85 -14.30 5.28
C TYR A 88 -10.55 -13.90 6.73
N LEU A 89 -11.55 -13.43 7.47
CA LEU A 89 -11.46 -13.22 8.92
C LEU A 89 -11.79 -14.48 9.72
N THR A 90 -12.51 -15.44 9.11
CA THR A 90 -13.09 -16.59 9.81
C THR A 90 -12.57 -17.91 9.22
N GLU A 91 -13.33 -18.52 8.32
CA GLU A 91 -13.14 -19.89 7.83
C GLU A 91 -11.89 -20.02 6.95
N ASN A 92 -11.65 -19.03 6.09
CA ASN A 92 -10.59 -19.05 5.10
C ASN A 92 -9.32 -18.29 5.53
N ARG A 93 -9.23 -17.86 6.80
CA ARG A 93 -8.11 -17.05 7.31
C ARG A 93 -6.74 -17.68 7.09
N LYS A 94 -6.57 -18.95 7.47
CA LYS A 94 -5.28 -19.66 7.32
C LYS A 94 -4.88 -19.82 5.85
N PHE A 95 -5.86 -20.12 5.01
CA PHE A 95 -5.67 -20.26 3.58
C PHE A 95 -5.22 -18.92 2.98
N PHE A 96 -5.96 -17.85 3.24
CA PHE A 96 -5.67 -16.50 2.75
C PHE A 96 -4.29 -16.02 3.22
N SER A 97 -4.01 -16.12 4.53
CA SER A 97 -2.72 -15.75 5.11
C SER A 97 -1.53 -16.46 4.44
N LYS A 98 -1.67 -17.76 4.14
CA LYS A 98 -0.64 -18.51 3.43
C LYS A 98 -0.40 -17.95 2.02
N LYS A 99 -1.45 -17.60 1.29
CA LYS A 99 -1.34 -17.05 -0.08
C LYS A 99 -0.67 -15.68 -0.07
N ILE A 100 -1.11 -14.77 0.80
CA ILE A 100 -0.54 -13.43 0.88
C ILE A 100 0.92 -13.45 1.36
N ARG A 101 1.28 -14.35 2.28
CA ARG A 101 2.68 -14.55 2.66
C ARG A 101 3.56 -14.88 1.47
N MET A 102 3.09 -15.73 0.55
CA MET A 102 3.87 -16.03 -0.66
C MET A 102 4.07 -14.78 -1.54
N LEU A 103 3.13 -13.84 -1.58
CA LEU A 103 3.32 -12.58 -2.31
C LEU A 103 4.41 -11.72 -1.66
N ASN A 104 4.37 -11.58 -0.33
CA ASN A 104 5.38 -10.86 0.45
C ASN A 104 6.78 -11.47 0.29
N ASP A 105 6.88 -12.81 0.36
CA ASP A 105 8.15 -13.53 0.23
C ASP A 105 8.81 -13.30 -1.16
N TYR A 106 8.01 -13.01 -2.19
CA TYR A 106 8.47 -12.71 -3.57
C TYR A 106 8.54 -11.20 -3.87
N GLY A 107 8.20 -10.33 -2.92
CA GLY A 107 8.17 -8.88 -3.14
C GLY A 107 7.14 -8.41 -4.18
N LEU A 108 6.06 -9.17 -4.39
CA LEU A 108 5.00 -8.79 -5.31
C LEU A 108 4.15 -7.65 -4.72
N VAL A 109 3.77 -6.70 -5.58
CA VAL A 109 2.89 -5.59 -5.21
C VAL A 109 1.44 -6.07 -5.23
N PHE A 110 0.72 -5.87 -4.13
CA PHE A 110 -0.71 -6.19 -4.08
C PHE A 110 -1.51 -5.24 -3.20
N GLY A 111 -2.82 -5.20 -3.42
CA GLY A 111 -3.74 -4.44 -2.60
C GLY A 111 -5.10 -5.09 -2.43
N PHE A 112 -5.92 -4.47 -1.60
CA PHE A 112 -7.23 -4.98 -1.22
C PHE A 112 -8.36 -4.03 -1.59
N ASN A 113 -9.47 -4.58 -2.10
CA ASN A 113 -10.76 -3.91 -2.14
C ASN A 113 -11.57 -4.36 -0.93
N ILE A 114 -12.11 -3.43 -0.16
CA ILE A 114 -13.00 -3.72 0.96
C ILE A 114 -14.34 -3.04 0.69
N ASP A 115 -15.41 -3.82 0.50
CA ASP A 115 -16.76 -3.27 0.56
C ASP A 115 -17.16 -3.11 2.03
N SER A 116 -17.29 -1.86 2.47
CA SER A 116 -17.68 -1.57 3.85
C SER A 116 -19.09 -2.08 4.21
N SER A 117 -19.95 -2.36 3.23
CA SER A 117 -21.28 -2.92 3.44
C SER A 117 -21.27 -4.38 3.93
N ASP A 118 -20.18 -5.12 3.69
CA ASP A 118 -19.96 -6.46 4.24
C ASP A 118 -19.75 -6.44 5.77
N PHE A 119 -19.51 -5.25 6.34
CA PHE A 119 -19.22 -5.05 7.76
C PHE A 119 -20.24 -4.10 8.39
N PRO A 120 -21.46 -4.57 8.71
CA PRO A 120 -22.62 -3.73 9.06
C PRO A 120 -22.54 -3.07 10.45
N THR A 121 -21.35 -2.99 11.07
CA THR A 121 -21.11 -2.28 12.32
C THR A 121 -19.77 -1.55 12.22
N ILE A 122 -19.64 -0.38 12.86
CA ILE A 122 -18.36 0.33 12.94
C ILE A 122 -17.26 -0.54 13.57
N LYS A 123 -17.60 -1.37 14.56
CA LYS A 123 -16.66 -2.30 15.20
C LYS A 123 -16.18 -3.37 14.22
N GLY A 124 -17.10 -3.95 13.45
CA GLY A 124 -16.76 -4.92 12.40
C GLY A 124 -15.84 -4.30 11.34
N PHE A 125 -16.15 -3.08 10.90
CA PHE A 125 -15.33 -2.34 9.96
C PHE A 125 -13.91 -2.05 10.50
N LYS A 126 -13.80 -1.62 11.77
CA LYS A 126 -12.48 -1.43 12.40
C LYS A 126 -11.67 -2.72 12.47
N ASN A 127 -12.33 -3.85 12.81
CA ASN A 127 -11.66 -5.15 12.89
C ASN A 127 -11.16 -5.64 11.52
N VAL A 128 -11.93 -5.46 10.44
CA VAL A 128 -11.47 -5.85 9.09
C VAL A 128 -10.26 -5.02 8.68
N LEU A 129 -10.23 -3.72 9.00
CA LEU A 129 -9.08 -2.87 8.66
C LEU A 129 -7.83 -3.24 9.45
N ASP A 130 -7.97 -3.52 10.75
CA ASP A 130 -6.87 -3.99 11.58
C ASP A 130 -6.26 -5.28 11.01
N GLU A 131 -7.10 -6.23 10.58
CA GLU A 131 -6.65 -7.49 10.00
C GLU A 131 -6.06 -7.29 8.59
N ALA A 132 -6.73 -6.53 7.71
CA ALA A 132 -6.28 -6.31 6.34
C ALA A 132 -4.86 -5.71 6.30
N ILE A 133 -4.60 -4.69 7.12
CA ILE A 133 -3.28 -4.04 7.17
C ILE A 133 -2.19 -4.97 7.72
N SER A 134 -2.55 -5.94 8.57
CA SER A 134 -1.59 -6.92 9.10
C SER A 134 -0.96 -7.81 8.01
N TYR A 135 -1.54 -7.84 6.81
CA TYR A 135 -1.01 -8.54 5.66
C TYR A 135 -0.04 -7.72 4.80
N TYR A 136 0.22 -6.45 5.15
CA TYR A 136 1.10 -5.53 4.42
C TYR A 136 0.69 -5.23 2.95
N PRO A 137 -0.60 -5.01 2.62
CA PRO A 137 -1.00 -4.65 1.26
C PRO A 137 -0.46 -3.28 0.88
N ASN A 138 0.16 -3.11 -0.29
CA ASN A 138 0.67 -1.84 -0.83
C ASN A 138 -0.36 -0.72 -0.87
N HIS A 139 -1.62 -1.08 -1.06
CA HIS A 139 -2.76 -0.17 -1.08
C HIS A 139 -4.04 -0.87 -0.66
N ILE A 140 -4.96 -0.09 -0.11
CA ILE A 140 -6.32 -0.55 0.21
C ILE A 140 -7.29 0.47 -0.36
N TYR A 141 -8.28 -0.02 -1.10
CA TYR A 141 -9.42 0.74 -1.59
C TYR A 141 -10.67 0.31 -0.84
N ILE A 142 -11.45 1.29 -0.38
CA ILE A 142 -12.64 1.03 0.42
C ILE A 142 -13.86 1.58 -0.29
N GLU A 143 -14.76 0.69 -0.66
CA GLU A 143 -16.06 1.04 -1.23
C GLU A 143 -17.06 1.32 -0.11
N ASN A 144 -17.55 2.55 -0.04
CA ASN A 144 -18.46 3.01 1.02
C ASN A 144 -19.66 3.82 0.52
N GLN A 145 -19.90 3.79 -0.80
CA GLN A 145 -21.02 4.47 -1.43
C GLN A 145 -22.37 3.80 -1.12
N ASN A 146 -22.36 2.48 -0.92
CA ASN A 146 -23.56 1.68 -0.69
C ASN A 146 -24.04 1.65 0.76
N LEU A 147 -23.31 2.29 1.69
CA LEU A 147 -23.67 2.32 3.11
C LEU A 147 -24.99 3.07 3.34
N LYS A 148 -25.92 2.42 4.05
CA LYS A 148 -27.21 2.97 4.45
C LYS A 148 -27.43 2.82 5.95
N PRO A 149 -28.11 3.78 6.61
CA PRO A 149 -28.45 3.64 8.02
C PRO A 149 -29.27 2.36 8.28
N SER A 150 -28.97 1.68 9.38
CA SER A 150 -29.68 0.49 9.85
C SER A 150 -29.63 0.42 11.39
N ASP A 151 -30.33 -0.55 11.97
CA ASP A 151 -30.33 -0.77 13.43
C ASP A 151 -28.93 -0.98 14.03
N LYS A 152 -27.98 -1.44 13.22
CA LYS A 152 -26.59 -1.74 13.63
C LYS A 152 -25.58 -0.70 13.16
N LEU A 153 -26.01 0.25 12.31
CA LEU A 153 -25.14 1.22 11.67
C LEU A 153 -25.83 2.59 11.60
N SER A 154 -25.48 3.48 12.53
CA SER A 154 -26.06 4.83 12.59
C SER A 154 -25.51 5.74 11.49
N THR A 155 -26.18 6.86 11.21
CA THR A 155 -25.66 7.90 10.31
C THR A 155 -24.30 8.43 10.76
N GLN A 156 -24.08 8.53 12.09
CA GLN A 156 -22.79 8.94 12.64
C GLN A 156 -21.70 7.88 12.39
N ASP A 157 -22.04 6.59 12.46
CA ASP A 157 -21.11 5.51 12.13
C ASP A 157 -20.73 5.53 10.66
N ILE A 158 -21.70 5.75 9.76
CA ILE A 158 -21.42 5.90 8.32
C ILE A 158 -20.48 7.08 8.07
N LYS A 159 -20.69 8.21 8.75
CA LYS A 159 -19.76 9.35 8.66
C LYS A 159 -18.35 8.94 9.09
N LYS A 160 -18.21 8.30 10.26
CA LYS A 160 -16.92 7.82 10.76
C LYS A 160 -16.24 6.83 9.82
N ILE A 161 -16.99 5.90 9.22
CA ILE A 161 -16.46 4.93 8.25
C ILE A 161 -15.89 5.67 7.03
N LYS A 162 -16.62 6.66 6.48
CA LYS A 162 -16.17 7.45 5.33
C LYS A 162 -14.91 8.27 5.65
N GLU A 163 -14.88 8.92 6.81
CA GLU A 163 -13.73 9.69 7.29
C GLU A 163 -12.50 8.79 7.48
N LEU A 164 -12.68 7.64 8.14
CA LEU A 164 -11.61 6.68 8.35
C LEU A 164 -11.11 6.09 7.03
N SER A 165 -12.01 5.80 6.10
CA SER A 165 -11.64 5.32 4.76
C SER A 165 -10.76 6.32 4.02
N PHE A 166 -11.14 7.60 4.07
CA PHE A 166 -10.36 8.67 3.46
C PHE A 166 -9.01 8.89 4.14
N ALA A 167 -8.97 8.84 5.47
CA ALA A 167 -7.74 8.93 6.25
C ALA A 167 -6.75 7.81 5.90
N LEU A 168 -7.25 6.58 5.75
CA LEU A 168 -6.46 5.44 5.31
C LEU A 168 -5.96 5.62 3.89
N GLU A 169 -6.84 6.02 2.96
CA GLU A 169 -6.48 6.24 1.57
C GLU A 169 -5.36 7.30 1.45
N VAL A 170 -5.50 8.45 2.12
CA VAL A 170 -4.50 9.53 2.11
C VAL A 170 -3.19 9.08 2.75
N PHE A 171 -3.24 8.57 3.99
CA PHE A 171 -2.03 8.30 4.76
C PHE A 171 -1.33 7.02 4.30
N TYR A 172 -2.07 5.94 4.06
CA TYR A 172 -1.51 4.61 3.83
C TYR A 172 -1.26 4.34 2.35
N SER A 173 -2.30 4.48 1.52
CA SER A 173 -2.23 4.14 0.09
C SER A 173 -1.47 5.23 -0.70
N PHE A 174 -1.97 6.46 -0.72
CA PHE A 174 -1.31 7.57 -1.44
C PHE A 174 -0.01 8.02 -0.77
N GLY A 175 0.07 7.89 0.55
CA GLY A 175 1.29 8.13 1.32
C GLY A 175 2.27 6.96 1.33
N ARG A 176 1.99 5.86 0.61
CA ARG A 176 2.90 4.74 0.36
C ARG A 176 3.56 4.20 1.63
N ALA A 177 2.76 4.03 2.68
CA ALA A 177 3.26 3.86 4.04
C ALA A 177 3.67 2.41 4.40
N VAL A 178 3.35 1.45 3.55
CA VAL A 178 3.50 0.00 3.82
C VAL A 178 4.86 -0.42 4.38
N PRO A 179 6.00 0.07 3.86
CA PRO A 179 7.31 -0.38 4.31
C PRO A 179 7.59 -0.07 5.80
N TRP A 180 6.92 0.92 6.38
CA TRP A 180 7.25 1.44 7.70
C TRP A 180 6.05 1.63 8.64
N PHE A 181 4.82 1.57 8.12
CA PHE A 181 3.60 1.91 8.87
C PHE A 181 3.46 1.10 10.16
N LEU A 182 3.61 -0.23 10.08
CA LEU A 182 3.44 -1.09 11.25
C LEU A 182 4.53 -0.86 12.29
N ALA A 183 5.77 -0.59 11.87
CA ALA A 183 6.85 -0.19 12.76
C ALA A 183 6.53 1.12 13.51
N SER A 184 5.86 2.07 12.84
CA SER A 184 5.48 3.35 13.46
C SER A 184 4.42 3.24 14.55
N ILE A 185 3.46 2.32 14.41
CA ILE A 185 2.32 2.20 15.36
C ILE A 185 2.54 1.19 16.48
N GLN A 186 3.48 0.25 16.31
CA GLN A 186 3.84 -0.74 17.31
C GLN A 186 4.22 -0.09 18.66
N PRO A 187 5.15 0.88 18.72
CA PRO A 187 5.56 1.47 20.01
C PRO A 187 4.46 2.34 20.61
N LEU A 188 3.61 2.92 19.77
CA LEU A 188 2.43 3.69 20.18
C LEU A 188 1.33 2.80 20.80
N ARG A 189 1.43 1.47 20.65
CA ARG A 189 0.43 0.47 21.04
C ARG A 189 -0.96 0.76 20.46
N LEU A 190 -0.98 1.25 19.21
CA LEU A 190 -2.21 1.55 18.49
C LEU A 190 -2.53 0.43 17.51
N ARG A 191 -3.83 0.14 17.37
CA ARG A 191 -4.32 -0.63 16.24
C ARG A 191 -4.44 0.29 15.01
N PRO A 192 -4.29 -0.23 13.78
CA PRO A 192 -4.42 0.58 12.57
C PRO A 192 -5.71 1.41 12.53
N SER A 193 -6.87 0.80 12.84
CA SER A 193 -8.16 1.48 12.85
C SER A 193 -8.26 2.61 13.88
N GLN A 194 -7.56 2.50 15.02
CA GLN A 194 -7.46 3.58 15.98
C GLN A 194 -6.56 4.69 15.45
N PHE A 195 -5.39 4.34 14.91
CA PHE A 195 -4.47 5.30 14.29
C PHE A 195 -5.16 6.14 13.20
N PHE A 196 -5.89 5.50 12.27
CA PHE A 196 -6.60 6.23 11.22
C PHE A 196 -7.83 6.98 11.72
N SER A 197 -8.45 6.56 12.83
CA SER A 197 -9.49 7.37 13.49
C SER A 197 -8.90 8.70 13.99
N ASP A 198 -7.74 8.62 14.65
CA ASP A 198 -7.03 9.80 15.16
C ASP A 198 -6.51 10.67 14.00
N PHE A 199 -6.05 10.07 12.90
CA PHE A 199 -5.61 10.81 11.72
C PHE A 199 -6.78 11.51 11.02
N ALA A 200 -7.95 10.87 10.94
CA ALA A 200 -9.16 11.50 10.41
C ALA A 200 -9.58 12.74 11.21
N GLU A 201 -9.44 12.68 12.55
CA GLU A 201 -9.63 13.84 13.42
C GLU A 201 -8.62 14.94 13.12
N TRP A 202 -7.33 14.58 12.99
CA TRP A 202 -6.28 15.53 12.65
C TRP A 202 -6.52 16.19 11.27
N GLN A 203 -6.97 15.43 10.27
CA GLN A 203 -7.27 15.96 8.93
C GLN A 203 -8.38 17.02 8.95
N ARG A 204 -9.41 16.83 9.77
CA ARG A 204 -10.48 17.84 9.94
C ARG A 204 -9.94 19.14 10.53
N CYS A 205 -9.06 19.04 11.52
CA CYS A 205 -8.47 20.22 12.16
C CYS A 205 -7.47 20.96 11.27
N ASN A 206 -6.90 20.30 10.26
CA ASN A 206 -5.84 20.84 9.40
C ASN A 206 -6.29 21.13 7.96
N ASN A 207 -7.60 21.17 7.68
CA ASN A 207 -8.16 21.45 6.35
C ASN A 207 -7.63 20.55 5.21
N CYS A 208 -7.33 19.29 5.54
CA CYS A 208 -6.88 18.27 4.59
C CYS A 208 -7.76 17.01 4.65
N SER A 209 -9.03 17.21 4.98
CA SER A 209 -10.08 16.18 4.97
C SER A 209 -10.85 16.19 3.64
N LYS A 210 -11.70 15.18 3.46
CA LYS A 210 -12.63 15.13 2.32
C LYS A 210 -13.58 16.33 2.28
N GLU A 211 -13.98 16.86 3.44
CA GLU A 211 -14.90 18.02 3.54
C GLU A 211 -14.23 19.32 3.05
N SER A 212 -12.90 19.41 3.10
CA SER A 212 -12.12 20.55 2.57
C SER A 212 -11.77 20.42 1.08
N ASN A 213 -12.38 19.47 0.34
CA ASN A 213 -12.05 19.15 -1.05
C ASN A 213 -10.58 18.75 -1.27
N PHE A 214 -9.94 18.16 -0.25
CA PHE A 214 -8.61 17.59 -0.43
C PHE A 214 -8.72 16.36 -1.34
N LEU A 215 -7.92 16.35 -2.40
CA LEU A 215 -7.88 15.28 -3.40
C LEU A 215 -6.48 14.65 -3.38
N PRO A 216 -6.26 13.54 -2.65
CA PRO A 216 -4.93 12.96 -2.49
C PRO A 216 -4.26 12.63 -3.83
N GLU A 217 -5.02 12.27 -4.85
CA GLU A 217 -4.51 11.94 -6.19
C GLU A 217 -3.93 13.15 -6.94
N LYS A 218 -4.20 14.38 -6.48
CA LYS A 218 -3.67 15.62 -7.06
C LYS A 218 -2.57 16.25 -6.23
N VAL A 219 -2.23 15.63 -5.10
CA VAL A 219 -1.23 16.13 -4.16
C VAL A 219 0.06 15.34 -4.37
N SER A 220 1.20 16.01 -4.31
CA SER A 220 2.49 15.33 -4.45
C SER A 220 2.73 14.41 -3.26
N HIS A 221 3.46 13.31 -3.48
CA HIS A 221 3.85 12.42 -2.39
C HIS A 221 4.58 13.17 -1.27
N GLN A 222 5.43 14.14 -1.60
CA GLN A 222 6.17 14.93 -0.61
C GLN A 222 5.26 15.71 0.35
N GLU A 223 4.13 16.24 -0.12
CA GLU A 223 3.18 16.93 0.76
C GLU A 223 2.46 15.94 1.70
N ILE A 224 2.12 14.74 1.21
CA ILE A 224 1.56 13.68 2.06
C ILE A 224 2.59 13.21 3.08
N GLU A 225 3.85 13.04 2.70
CA GLU A 225 4.97 12.70 3.59
C GLU A 225 5.13 13.73 4.72
N LYS A 226 5.05 15.03 4.41
CA LYS A 226 5.05 16.09 5.43
C LYS A 226 3.88 15.93 6.41
N MET A 227 2.68 15.64 5.91
CA MET A 227 1.50 15.40 6.76
C MET A 227 1.70 14.17 7.66
N GLN A 228 2.24 13.08 7.11
CA GLN A 228 2.56 11.87 7.87
C GLN A 228 3.55 12.18 9.00
N LEU A 229 4.66 12.86 8.70
CA LEU A 229 5.69 13.21 9.68
C LEU A 229 5.14 14.14 10.78
N LEU A 230 4.34 15.14 10.42
CA LEU A 230 3.70 16.03 11.39
C LEU A 230 2.77 15.26 12.35
N PHE A 231 1.96 14.36 11.81
CA PHE A 231 1.05 13.56 12.62
C PHE A 231 1.78 12.52 13.49
N LEU A 232 2.79 11.85 12.94
CA LEU A 232 3.61 10.89 13.69
C LEU A 232 4.37 11.58 14.83
N LYS A 233 4.88 12.79 14.60
CA LYS A 233 5.53 13.60 15.65
C LYS A 233 4.56 13.88 16.79
N LEU A 234 3.36 14.35 16.48
CA LEU A 234 2.29 14.58 17.45
C LEU A 234 2.01 13.30 18.27
N LYS A 235 1.90 12.14 17.60
CA LYS A 235 1.63 10.86 18.29
C LYS A 235 2.78 10.40 19.19
N CYS A 236 4.02 10.63 18.78
CA CYS A 236 5.18 10.35 19.62
C CYS A 236 5.16 11.25 20.88
N GLU A 237 4.83 12.53 20.72
CA GLU A 237 4.72 13.49 21.83
C GLU A 237 3.59 13.14 22.79
N GLU A 238 2.39 12.81 22.28
CA GLU A 238 1.23 12.35 23.08
C GLU A 238 1.54 11.11 23.92
N LYS A 239 2.44 10.24 23.44
CA LYS A 239 2.83 9.00 24.11
C LYS A 239 4.13 9.13 24.93
N HIS A 240 4.75 10.31 24.98
CA HIS A 240 6.05 10.54 25.61
C HIS A 240 7.18 9.68 25.03
N LEU A 241 7.07 9.30 23.75
CA LEU A 241 8.04 8.49 23.01
C LEU A 241 8.91 9.40 22.13
N HIS A 242 9.57 10.39 22.73
CA HIS A 242 10.36 11.37 21.97
C HIS A 242 11.58 10.75 21.29
N SER A 243 12.18 9.72 21.88
CA SER A 243 13.40 9.07 21.37
C SER A 243 13.20 8.39 20.02
N ILE A 244 12.02 7.81 19.76
CA ILE A 244 11.77 7.04 18.53
C ILE A 244 11.48 7.93 17.31
N PHE A 245 11.26 9.23 17.49
CA PHE A 245 10.83 10.08 16.38
C PHE A 245 11.92 10.27 15.32
N LEU A 246 13.20 10.36 15.72
CA LEU A 246 14.30 10.49 14.76
C LEU A 246 14.44 9.26 13.85
N PRO A 247 14.57 8.02 14.36
CA PRO A 247 14.65 6.86 13.48
C PRO A 247 13.36 6.63 12.69
N LEU A 248 12.19 6.95 13.26
CA LEU A 248 10.93 6.91 12.52
C LEU A 248 10.92 7.90 11.35
N LYS A 249 11.38 9.14 11.56
CA LYS A 249 11.47 10.16 10.52
C LYS A 249 12.40 9.67 9.40
N ASP A 250 13.57 9.17 9.75
CA ASP A 250 14.54 8.67 8.77
C ASP A 250 13.96 7.50 7.96
N LEU A 251 13.29 6.56 8.62
CA LEU A 251 12.61 5.43 8.00
C LEU A 251 11.51 5.89 7.01
N VAL A 252 10.68 6.86 7.41
CA VAL A 252 9.64 7.43 6.52
C VAL A 252 10.30 8.13 5.32
N CYS A 253 11.31 8.97 5.55
CA CYS A 253 11.94 9.77 4.50
C CYS A 253 12.69 8.92 3.49
N ILE A 254 13.44 7.91 3.93
CA ILE A 254 14.23 7.05 3.02
C ILE A 254 13.31 6.21 2.12
N HIS A 255 12.25 5.61 2.67
CA HIS A 255 11.28 4.85 1.89
C HIS A 255 10.45 5.76 0.98
N GLY A 256 10.09 6.96 1.44
CA GLY A 256 9.42 7.96 0.63
C GLY A 256 10.26 8.41 -0.56
N ALA A 257 11.57 8.60 -0.37
CA ALA A 257 12.51 8.95 -1.44
C ALA A 257 12.74 7.79 -2.43
N PHE A 258 12.87 6.54 -1.96
CA PHE A 258 12.89 5.38 -2.85
C PHE A 258 11.64 5.29 -3.71
N SER A 259 10.47 5.54 -3.11
CA SER A 259 9.24 5.54 -3.85
C SER A 259 9.19 6.65 -4.91
N ARG A 260 9.64 7.86 -4.56
CA ARG A 260 9.73 8.97 -5.53
C ARG A 260 10.70 8.73 -6.67
N SER A 261 11.81 8.06 -6.37
CA SER A 261 12.75 7.65 -7.40
C SER A 261 12.12 6.70 -8.43
N ILE A 262 11.25 5.78 -8.00
CA ILE A 262 10.56 4.84 -8.90
C ILE A 262 9.44 5.51 -9.72
N PHE A 263 8.51 6.18 -9.04
CA PHE A 263 7.26 6.64 -9.68
C PHE A 263 7.37 8.04 -10.28
N GLU A 264 8.17 8.91 -9.66
CA GLU A 264 8.37 10.29 -10.08
C GLU A 264 9.70 10.51 -10.82
N GLN A 265 10.58 9.50 -10.89
CA GLN A 265 11.94 9.59 -11.46
C GLN A 265 12.76 10.74 -10.83
N GLU A 266 12.58 10.94 -9.53
CA GLU A 266 13.18 12.03 -8.78
C GLU A 266 14.41 11.56 -8.00
N ASP A 267 15.55 12.22 -8.23
CA ASP A 267 16.72 12.12 -7.37
C ASP A 267 16.51 12.95 -6.09
N THR A 268 16.70 12.35 -4.92
CA THR A 268 16.47 13.02 -3.63
C THR A 268 17.76 13.03 -2.79
N ILE A 269 18.11 14.18 -2.21
CA ILE A 269 19.16 14.27 -1.19
C ILE A 269 18.49 14.30 0.18
N LEU A 270 18.91 13.40 1.08
CA LEU A 270 18.41 13.32 2.45
C LEU A 270 19.53 13.54 3.46
N GLU A 271 19.17 14.11 4.60
CA GLU A 271 19.98 14.14 5.81
C GLU A 271 19.32 13.19 6.83
N LEU A 272 19.98 12.07 7.10
CA LEU A 272 19.55 11.06 8.04
C LEU A 272 20.28 11.24 9.36
N SER A 273 19.60 10.91 10.45
CA SER A 273 20.14 10.94 11.83
C SER A 273 20.91 9.65 12.17
N TYR A 274 20.69 8.59 11.39
CA TYR A 274 21.34 7.29 11.52
C TYR A 274 21.94 6.83 10.18
N HIS A 275 22.83 5.84 10.23
CA HIS A 275 23.39 5.23 9.03
C HIS A 275 22.28 4.60 8.17
N PRO A 276 22.30 4.77 6.84
CA PRO A 276 21.24 4.27 5.96
C PRO A 276 21.07 2.74 6.02
N GLU A 277 22.17 1.99 6.17
CA GLU A 277 22.10 0.52 6.33
C GLU A 277 21.35 0.10 7.59
N ASP A 278 21.52 0.83 8.70
CA ASP A 278 20.81 0.53 9.95
C ASP A 278 19.31 0.79 9.79
N ILE A 279 18.94 1.92 9.18
CA ILE A 279 17.53 2.28 8.92
C ILE A 279 16.86 1.29 7.96
N LEU A 280 17.56 0.77 6.96
CA LEU A 280 17.03 -0.23 6.03
C LEU A 280 17.10 -1.66 6.58
N SER A 281 17.72 -1.86 7.74
CA SER A 281 17.83 -3.18 8.36
C SER A 281 16.51 -3.60 9.03
N PRO A 282 16.31 -4.91 9.26
CA PRO A 282 15.18 -5.40 10.05
C PRO A 282 15.11 -4.81 11.48
N MET A 283 16.19 -4.25 12.02
CA MET A 283 16.18 -3.64 13.36
C MET A 283 15.29 -2.39 13.41
N ALA A 284 15.17 -1.65 12.31
CA ALA A 284 14.32 -0.45 12.24
C ALA A 284 12.82 -0.77 12.35
N MET A 285 12.43 -2.04 12.27
CA MET A 285 11.05 -2.48 12.50
C MET A 285 10.66 -2.51 13.98
N ASP A 286 11.63 -2.49 14.90
CA ASP A 286 11.42 -2.28 16.34
C ASP A 286 12.13 -0.99 16.77
N LEU A 287 11.44 0.14 16.61
CA LEU A 287 12.01 1.46 16.84
C LEU A 287 12.48 1.69 18.29
N VAL A 288 11.86 1.01 19.27
CA VAL A 288 12.29 1.12 20.68
C VAL A 288 13.65 0.49 20.81
N LYS A 289 13.78 -0.77 20.40
CA LYS A 289 15.04 -1.50 20.43
C LYS A 289 16.12 -0.82 19.57
N PHE A 290 15.74 -0.31 18.40
CA PHE A 290 16.63 0.44 17.52
C PHE A 290 17.27 1.63 18.25
N THR A 291 16.49 2.42 18.99
CA THR A 291 17.03 3.56 19.75
C THR A 291 17.94 3.17 20.91
N GLU A 292 17.82 1.94 21.41
CA GLU A 292 18.65 1.43 22.51
C GLU A 292 19.98 0.86 22.00
N GLU A 293 20.00 0.32 20.78
CA GLU A 293 21.13 -0.46 20.25
C GLU A 293 21.95 0.27 19.16
N VAL A 294 21.35 1.24 18.45
CA VAL A 294 21.99 1.92 17.31
C VAL A 294 22.42 3.33 17.69
N CYS A 295 23.65 3.69 17.33
CA CYS A 295 24.22 5.01 17.62
C CYS A 295 23.74 6.05 16.60
N LEU A 296 23.48 7.27 17.08
CA LEU A 296 23.21 8.42 16.22
C LEU A 296 24.46 8.78 15.42
N GLU A 297 24.34 8.83 14.10
CA GLU A 297 25.40 9.20 13.18
C GLU A 297 24.77 9.89 11.96
N ASN A 298 25.00 11.20 11.84
CA ASN A 298 24.38 11.98 10.79
C ASN A 298 25.02 11.66 9.43
N HIS A 299 24.19 11.29 8.46
CA HIS A 299 24.61 10.97 7.10
C HIS A 299 23.85 11.79 6.09
N LYS A 300 24.58 12.27 5.09
CA LYS A 300 23.98 12.85 3.90
C LYS A 300 24.02 11.81 2.79
N ILE A 301 22.87 11.51 2.22
CA ILE A 301 22.76 10.51 1.15
C ILE A 301 22.06 11.10 -0.08
N LYS A 302 22.40 10.57 -1.25
CA LYS A 302 21.65 10.79 -2.49
C LYS A 302 20.96 9.49 -2.89
N ILE A 303 19.66 9.57 -3.16
CA ILE A 303 18.84 8.48 -3.69
C ILE A 303 18.57 8.76 -5.16
N PHE A 304 18.68 7.71 -6.00
CA PHE A 304 18.53 7.78 -7.45
C PHE A 304 18.04 6.45 -8.02
N LEU A 305 17.50 6.47 -9.25
CA LEU A 305 16.98 5.27 -9.91
C LEU A 305 18.08 4.57 -10.71
N THR A 306 18.14 3.23 -10.64
CA THR A 306 19.01 2.38 -11.48
C THR A 306 18.19 1.36 -12.26
N ASP A 307 18.83 0.65 -13.19
CA ASP A 307 18.21 -0.47 -13.93
C ASP A 307 17.68 -1.59 -13.01
N PHE A 308 18.20 -1.68 -11.78
CA PHE A 308 17.82 -2.68 -10.78
C PHE A 308 16.87 -2.13 -9.70
N GLY A 309 16.38 -0.89 -9.86
CA GLY A 309 15.54 -0.21 -8.88
C GLY A 309 16.24 0.96 -8.18
N PRO A 310 15.60 1.57 -7.17
CA PRO A 310 16.16 2.71 -6.46
C PRO A 310 17.38 2.29 -5.65
N ASN A 311 18.40 3.13 -5.64
CA ASN A 311 19.63 2.92 -4.88
C ASN A 311 20.06 4.23 -4.20
N TYR A 312 21.08 4.17 -3.35
CA TYR A 312 21.63 5.34 -2.67
C TYR A 312 23.17 5.35 -2.66
N GLU A 313 23.74 6.54 -2.51
CA GLU A 313 25.16 6.77 -2.22
C GLU A 313 25.30 7.74 -1.04
N ILE A 314 26.36 7.56 -0.24
CA ILE A 314 26.73 8.47 0.86
C ILE A 314 27.58 9.60 0.26
N LEU A 315 27.25 10.84 0.60
CA LEU A 315 27.88 12.07 0.07
C LEU A 315 29.01 12.62 0.94
#